data_AF-A0A7X3MLI5-F1
#
_entry.id   AF-A0A7X3MLI5-F1
#
_cell.length_a   1.000
_cell.length_b   1.000
_cell.length_c   1.000
_cell.angle_alpha   90.00
_cell.angle_beta   90.00
_cell.angle_gamma   90.00
#
_symmetry.space_group_name_H-M   'P 1'
#
loop_
_entity.id
_entity.type
_entity.pdbx_description
1 polymer ?
#
loop_
_entity_poly.entity_id
_entity_poly.type
_entity_poly.pdbx_seq_one_letter_code
_entity_poly.pdbx_strand_id
1 'polypeptide(L)'
;MLSKYFYKQAQACSMRTKMPKINRKELGTFKVIIPEIEEQEKINMCLETYDRIIQLLDKKLEDVRQKKKWLAQNLLTGNRRLLGFHSAWKEVFIKDVVSEGSKERVADTKLYKKITIKLNFKGIEFVNTIREMADTRPFYIRRKGEIIVGKQNYFHGSIAIVDDKYDGTICSNAIMSFQVREEYCDKYFLLFYLSQTDYIKKKSF
;
A
#
# COMPACT_ATOMS: atom_id res chain seq x y z
N MET A 1 -24.06 -9.86 -4.76
CA MET A 1 -24.34 -9.10 -6.01
C MET A 1 -25.41 -9.83 -6.81
N LEU A 2 -26.31 -9.11 -7.46
CA LEU A 2 -27.31 -9.71 -8.37
C LEU A 2 -26.63 -10.30 -9.61
N SER A 3 -27.16 -11.41 -10.14
CA SER A 3 -26.59 -12.04 -11.32
C SER A 3 -26.67 -11.13 -12.55
N LYS A 4 -25.70 -11.25 -13.48
CA LYS A 4 -25.72 -10.50 -14.76
C LYS A 4 -26.99 -10.78 -15.57
N TYR A 5 -27.55 -11.98 -15.45
CA TYR A 5 -28.80 -12.38 -16.07
C TYR A 5 -29.98 -11.59 -15.50
N PHE A 6 -30.12 -11.56 -14.16
CA PHE A 6 -31.16 -10.77 -13.49
C PHE A 6 -31.02 -9.29 -13.82
N TYR A 7 -29.80 -8.75 -13.82
CA TYR A 7 -29.54 -7.35 -14.11
C TYR A 7 -29.93 -6.96 -15.55
N LYS A 8 -29.63 -7.80 -16.56
CA LYS A 8 -30.07 -7.58 -17.94
C LYS A 8 -31.59 -7.61 -18.07
N GLN A 9 -32.24 -8.55 -17.40
CA GLN A 9 -33.70 -8.68 -17.42
C GLN A 9 -34.37 -7.49 -16.72
N ALA A 10 -33.82 -7.04 -15.59
CA ALA A 10 -34.25 -5.83 -14.88
C ALA A 10 -34.12 -4.55 -15.72
N GLN A 11 -33.03 -4.42 -16.48
CA GLN A 11 -32.83 -3.32 -17.42
C GLN A 11 -33.81 -3.37 -18.60
N ALA A 12 -34.08 -4.55 -19.14
CA ALA A 12 -35.05 -4.73 -20.23
C ALA A 12 -36.48 -4.36 -19.81
N CYS A 13 -36.87 -4.63 -18.56
CA CYS A 13 -38.16 -4.23 -18.02
C CYS A 13 -38.25 -2.73 -17.71
N SER A 14 -37.12 -2.06 -17.45
CA SER A 14 -37.11 -0.64 -17.08
C SER A 14 -36.88 0.25 -18.31
N MET A 15 -37.95 0.78 -18.90
CA MET A 15 -37.91 1.67 -20.08
C MET A 15 -37.25 3.06 -19.83
N ARG A 16 -36.46 3.26 -18.76
CA ARG A 16 -35.84 4.55 -18.39
C ARG A 16 -34.34 4.45 -18.12
N THR A 17 -33.58 5.41 -18.64
CA THR A 17 -32.14 5.36 -18.92
C THR A 17 -31.16 5.63 -17.76
N LYS A 18 -31.58 5.79 -16.50
CA LYS A 18 -30.63 6.11 -15.40
C LYS A 18 -30.72 5.28 -14.11
N MET A 19 -31.86 4.66 -13.79
CA MET A 19 -31.97 3.75 -12.64
C MET A 19 -33.07 2.72 -12.92
N PRO A 20 -32.74 1.43 -13.11
CA PRO A 20 -33.75 0.42 -13.39
C PRO A 20 -34.67 0.24 -12.18
N LYS A 21 -35.95 0.53 -12.36
CA LYS A 21 -37.02 0.21 -11.42
C LYS A 21 -37.77 -1.03 -11.94
N ILE A 22 -38.01 -1.99 -11.05
CA ILE A 22 -38.84 -3.17 -11.29
C ILE A 22 -40.10 -3.04 -10.44
N ASN A 23 -41.29 -3.18 -11.03
CA ASN A 23 -42.54 -3.27 -10.27
C ASN A 23 -42.90 -4.75 -9.95
N ARG A 24 -43.87 -4.97 -9.05
CA ARG A 24 -44.27 -6.32 -8.60
C ARG A 24 -44.74 -7.22 -9.75
N LYS A 25 -45.42 -6.65 -10.76
CA LYS A 25 -45.91 -7.40 -11.93
C LYS A 25 -44.74 -7.84 -12.81
N GLU A 26 -43.80 -6.94 -13.06
CA GLU A 26 -42.57 -7.21 -13.83
C GLU A 26 -41.75 -8.29 -13.15
N LEU A 27 -41.50 -8.19 -11.84
CA LEU A 27 -40.75 -9.20 -11.08
C LEU A 27 -41.37 -10.61 -11.21
N GLY A 28 -42.70 -10.69 -11.22
CA GLY A 28 -43.42 -11.96 -11.39
C GLY A 28 -43.27 -12.61 -12.77
N THR A 29 -42.75 -11.88 -13.77
CA THR A 29 -42.51 -12.44 -15.12
C THR A 29 -41.12 -13.08 -15.28
N PHE A 30 -40.26 -12.95 -14.26
CA PHE A 30 -38.91 -13.49 -14.32
C PHE A 30 -38.95 -15.01 -14.19
N LYS A 31 -38.52 -15.70 -15.24
CA LYS A 31 -38.32 -17.14 -15.20
C LYS A 31 -37.08 -17.46 -14.37
N VAL A 32 -37.24 -18.34 -13.40
CA VAL A 32 -36.16 -18.87 -12.56
C VAL A 32 -36.04 -20.38 -12.79
N ILE A 33 -34.80 -20.88 -12.77
CA ILE A 33 -34.53 -22.32 -12.80
C ILE A 33 -34.49 -22.77 -11.34
N ILE A 34 -35.36 -23.70 -10.99
CA ILE A 34 -35.50 -24.21 -9.62
C ILE A 34 -35.17 -25.72 -9.66
N PRO A 35 -34.04 -26.15 -9.06
CA PRO A 35 -33.73 -27.57 -8.92
C PRO A 35 -34.58 -28.21 -7.81
N GLU A 36 -34.43 -29.52 -7.58
CA GLU A 36 -35.14 -30.20 -6.49
C GLU A 36 -34.74 -29.64 -5.11
N ILE A 37 -35.63 -29.77 -4.13
CA ILE A 37 -35.45 -29.16 -2.79
C ILE A 37 -34.15 -29.63 -2.15
N GLU A 38 -33.80 -30.91 -2.25
CA GLU A 38 -32.54 -31.44 -1.70
C GLU A 38 -31.30 -30.79 -2.32
N GLU A 39 -31.33 -30.51 -3.63
CA GLU A 39 -30.23 -29.84 -4.31
C GLU A 39 -30.15 -28.37 -3.89
N GLN A 40 -31.30 -27.69 -3.72
CA GLN A 40 -31.34 -26.32 -3.20
C GLN A 40 -30.73 -26.23 -1.80
N GLU A 41 -31.06 -27.16 -0.90
CA GLU A 41 -30.51 -27.20 0.46
C GLU A 41 -29.00 -27.42 0.45
N LYS A 42 -28.51 -28.35 -0.38
CA LYS A 42 -27.06 -28.59 -0.54
C LYS A 42 -26.33 -27.38 -1.10
N ILE A 43 -26.90 -26.71 -2.11
CA ILE A 43 -26.34 -25.47 -2.68
C ILE A 43 -26.32 -24.38 -1.61
N ASN A 44 -27.42 -24.18 -0.88
CA ASN A 44 -27.53 -23.17 0.16
C ASN A 44 -26.50 -23.41 1.28
N MET A 45 -26.42 -24.64 1.79
CA MET A 45 -25.43 -25.02 2.81
C MET A 45 -23.99 -24.77 2.34
N CYS A 46 -23.69 -25.08 1.08
CA CYS A 46 -22.38 -24.79 0.50
C CYS A 46 -22.08 -23.29 0.49
N LEU A 47 -23.02 -22.47 -0.02
CA LEU A 47 -22.86 -21.01 -0.08
C LEU A 47 -22.76 -20.37 1.32
N GLU A 48 -23.61 -20.78 2.26
CA GLU A 48 -23.56 -20.33 3.66
C GLU A 48 -22.22 -20.67 4.31
N THR A 49 -21.66 -21.84 4.01
CA THR A 49 -20.33 -22.23 4.48
C THR A 49 -19.26 -21.27 3.97
N TYR A 50 -19.29 -20.91 2.69
CA TYR A 50 -18.34 -19.95 2.12
C TYR A 50 -18.52 -18.54 2.69
N ASP A 51 -19.76 -18.08 2.87
CA ASP A 51 -20.04 -16.79 3.50
C ASP A 51 -19.47 -16.74 4.93
N ARG A 52 -19.62 -17.82 5.69
CA ARG A 52 -19.01 -17.94 7.03
C ARG A 52 -17.48 -17.92 6.98
N ILE A 53 -16.88 -18.59 5.99
CA ILE A 53 -15.41 -18.56 5.81
C ILE A 53 -14.94 -17.13 5.51
N ILE A 54 -15.61 -16.39 4.63
CA ILE A 54 -15.28 -15.00 4.31
C ILE A 54 -15.34 -14.14 5.58
N GLN A 55 -16.41 -14.23 6.36
CA GLN A 55 -16.55 -13.49 7.62
C GLN A 55 -15.42 -13.81 8.63
N LEU A 56 -15.05 -15.09 8.75
CA LEU A 56 -13.96 -15.51 9.63
C LEU A 56 -12.60 -14.97 9.15
N LEU A 57 -12.36 -14.95 7.83
CA LEU A 57 -11.15 -14.39 7.24
C LEU A 57 -11.06 -12.88 7.45
N ASP A 58 -12.16 -12.15 7.28
CA ASP A 58 -12.22 -10.71 7.52
C ASP A 58 -11.94 -10.37 9.00
N LYS A 59 -12.54 -11.12 9.93
CA LYS A 59 -12.24 -10.98 11.36
C LYS A 59 -10.77 -11.26 11.65
N LYS A 60 -10.21 -12.34 11.10
CA LYS A 60 -8.79 -12.70 11.28
C LYS A 60 -7.86 -11.63 10.72
N LEU A 61 -8.21 -11.03 9.58
CA LEU A 61 -7.45 -9.94 8.98
C LEU A 61 -7.42 -8.71 9.90
N GLU A 62 -8.57 -8.34 10.48
CA GLU A 62 -8.65 -7.23 11.42
C GLU A 62 -7.86 -7.50 12.70
N ASP A 63 -7.97 -8.70 13.29
CA ASP A 63 -7.20 -9.11 14.46
C ASP A 63 -5.68 -9.00 14.21
N VAL A 64 -5.21 -9.43 13.03
CA VAL A 64 -3.79 -9.33 12.65
C VAL A 64 -3.36 -7.87 12.49
N ARG A 65 -4.19 -7.01 11.90
CA ARG A 65 -3.91 -5.56 11.77
C ARG A 65 -3.80 -4.89 13.14
N GLN A 66 -4.71 -5.21 14.05
CA GLN A 66 -4.70 -4.67 15.41
C GLN A 66 -3.47 -5.15 16.19
N LYS A 67 -3.14 -6.44 16.12
CA LYS A 67 -1.91 -7.00 16.71
C LYS A 67 -0.66 -6.32 16.18
N LYS A 68 -0.55 -6.12 14.85
CA LYS A 68 0.56 -5.40 14.24
C LYS A 68 0.68 -3.97 14.78
N LYS A 69 -0.44 -3.24 14.85
CA LYS A 69 -0.48 -1.87 15.38
C LYS A 69 -0.04 -1.83 16.85
N TRP A 70 -0.59 -2.71 17.68
CA TRP A 70 -0.24 -2.82 19.09
C TRP A 70 1.25 -3.16 19.27
N LEU A 71 1.79 -4.12 18.52
CA LEU A 71 3.20 -4.47 18.55
C LEU A 71 4.08 -3.28 18.15
N ALA A 72 3.75 -2.58 17.07
CA ALA A 72 4.50 -1.40 16.66
C ALA A 72 4.50 -0.32 17.74
N GLN A 73 3.34 -0.03 18.34
CA GLN A 73 3.23 0.96 19.43
C GLN A 73 3.97 0.55 20.70
N ASN A 74 4.14 -0.74 20.97
CA ASN A 74 4.86 -1.21 22.16
C ASN A 74 6.37 -1.35 21.92
N LEU A 75 6.77 -1.86 20.76
CA LEU A 75 8.17 -2.13 20.45
C LEU A 75 8.91 -0.87 19.98
N LEU A 76 8.28 -0.03 19.15
CA LEU A 76 8.92 1.18 18.61
C LEU A 76 8.96 2.36 19.58
N THR A 77 8.28 2.25 20.72
CA THR A 77 8.35 3.25 21.80
C THR A 77 9.24 2.76 22.94
N GLY A 78 9.71 1.52 22.89
CA GLY A 78 10.43 0.89 23.98
C GLY A 78 9.55 0.49 25.18
N ASN A 79 8.23 0.70 25.15
CA ASN A 79 7.29 0.31 26.21
C ASN A 79 7.37 -1.18 26.55
N ARG A 80 7.60 -2.02 25.52
CA ARG A 80 7.99 -3.42 25.69
C ARG A 80 9.29 -3.67 24.95
N ARG A 81 10.15 -4.48 25.56
CA ARG A 81 11.44 -4.87 25.01
C ARG A 81 11.42 -6.35 24.68
N LEU A 82 12.17 -6.73 23.66
CA LEU A 82 12.47 -8.13 23.40
C LEU A 82 13.33 -8.69 24.55
N LEU A 83 13.25 -10.00 24.75
CA LEU A 83 14.02 -10.67 25.81
C LEU A 83 15.52 -10.44 25.60
N GLY A 84 16.24 -10.12 26.68
CA GLY A 84 17.68 -9.82 26.65
C GLY A 84 18.05 -8.36 26.33
N PHE A 85 17.09 -7.49 26.04
CA PHE A 85 17.35 -6.07 25.76
C PHE A 85 16.96 -5.18 26.94
N HIS A 86 17.95 -4.73 27.71
CA HIS A 86 17.74 -3.97 28.94
C HIS A 86 18.22 -2.52 28.88
N SER A 87 19.08 -2.17 27.92
CA SER A 87 19.62 -0.82 27.79
C SER A 87 18.55 0.20 27.44
N ALA A 88 18.60 1.38 28.07
CA ALA A 88 17.75 2.52 27.74
C ALA A 88 17.96 2.95 26.28
N TRP A 89 16.87 3.40 25.64
CA TRP A 89 16.96 4.01 24.32
C TRP A 89 17.59 5.39 24.43
N LYS A 90 18.36 5.75 23.41
CA LYS A 90 18.98 7.06 23.29
C LYS A 90 18.26 7.84 22.20
N GLU A 91 17.89 9.07 22.49
CA GLU A 91 17.43 10.00 21.46
C GLU A 91 18.63 10.50 20.66
N VAL A 92 18.51 10.45 19.33
CA VAL A 92 19.56 10.87 18.38
C VAL A 92 18.91 11.69 17.28
N PHE A 93 19.68 12.58 16.64
CA PHE A 93 19.16 13.29 15.47
C PHE A 93 19.26 12.40 14.23
N ILE A 94 18.32 12.56 13.29
CA ILE A 94 18.34 11.80 12.03
C ILE A 94 19.67 12.02 11.29
N LYS A 95 20.21 13.24 11.30
CA LYS A 95 21.50 13.58 10.68
C LYS A 95 22.70 12.79 11.24
N ASP A 96 22.56 12.23 12.45
CA ASP A 96 23.61 11.44 13.10
C ASP A 96 23.56 9.98 12.64
N VAL A 97 22.41 9.50 12.15
CA VAL A 97 22.19 8.11 11.70
C VAL A 97 22.05 7.96 10.19
N VAL A 98 21.94 9.07 9.44
CA VAL A 98 21.96 9.07 7.98
C VAL A 98 22.97 10.06 7.43
N SER A 99 23.47 9.79 6.23
CA SER A 99 24.15 10.77 5.38
C SER A 99 23.34 11.00 4.11
N GLU A 100 23.71 12.02 3.33
CA GLU A 100 23.16 12.18 1.99
C GLU A 100 23.43 10.92 1.15
N GLY A 101 22.43 10.49 0.39
CA GLY A 101 22.59 9.40 -0.57
C GLY A 101 23.36 9.86 -1.82
N SER A 102 23.36 9.02 -2.84
CA SER A 102 24.09 9.25 -4.09
C SER A 102 23.78 10.62 -4.71
N LYS A 103 24.85 11.32 -5.06
CA LYS A 103 24.86 12.58 -5.81
C LYS A 103 25.38 12.39 -7.24
N GLU A 104 25.46 11.16 -7.71
CA GLU A 104 25.90 10.83 -9.07
C GLU A 104 24.87 11.32 -10.09
N ARG A 105 25.13 12.49 -10.68
CA ARG A 105 24.21 13.15 -11.60
C ARG A 105 24.21 12.45 -12.97
N VAL A 106 23.04 12.30 -13.55
CA VAL A 106 22.86 11.71 -14.88
C VAL A 106 22.66 12.81 -15.92
N ALA A 107 23.52 12.82 -16.95
CA ALA A 107 23.44 13.76 -18.07
C ALA A 107 22.36 13.33 -19.08
N ASP A 108 22.41 12.07 -19.54
CA ASP A 108 21.40 11.49 -20.41
C ASP A 108 20.52 10.49 -19.66
N THR A 109 19.30 10.92 -19.32
CA THR A 109 18.34 10.09 -18.59
C THR A 109 17.75 8.95 -19.42
N LYS A 110 17.94 8.94 -20.75
CA LYS A 110 17.39 7.90 -21.65
C LYS A 110 18.09 6.55 -21.47
N LEU A 111 19.31 6.56 -20.95
CA LEU A 111 20.11 5.36 -20.70
C LEU A 111 19.69 4.58 -19.44
N TYR A 112 18.75 5.12 -18.65
CA TYR A 112 18.40 4.58 -17.34
C TYR A 112 16.89 4.39 -17.18
N LYS A 113 16.51 3.37 -16.40
CA LYS A 113 15.13 3.21 -15.93
C LYS A 113 14.83 4.25 -14.86
N LYS A 114 13.70 4.96 -15.01
CA LYS A 114 13.22 5.94 -14.06
C LYS A 114 12.31 5.29 -13.03
N ILE A 115 12.43 5.73 -11.78
CA ILE A 115 11.58 5.29 -10.68
C ILE A 115 10.86 6.45 -10.00
N THR A 116 9.74 6.14 -9.36
CA THR A 116 9.00 7.03 -8.45
C THR A 116 8.60 6.27 -7.20
N ILE A 117 8.19 7.00 -6.15
CA ILE A 117 7.73 6.42 -4.89
C ILE A 117 6.21 6.52 -4.83
N LYS A 118 5.55 5.39 -4.61
CA LYS A 118 4.11 5.34 -4.38
C LYS A 118 3.73 5.91 -3.02
N LEU A 119 2.55 6.49 -2.96
CA LEU A 119 1.92 6.88 -1.70
C LEU A 119 1.52 5.66 -0.86
N ASN A 120 1.22 5.92 0.42
CA ASN A 120 0.73 4.93 1.38
C ASN A 120 1.69 3.75 1.59
N PHE A 121 3.00 4.00 1.60
CA PHE A 121 4.05 3.00 1.84
C PHE A 121 4.04 1.83 0.85
N LYS A 122 3.57 2.07 -0.38
CA LYS A 122 3.52 1.05 -1.43
C LYS A 122 4.86 0.86 -2.17
N GLY A 123 5.92 1.47 -1.66
CA GLY A 123 7.28 1.30 -2.17
C GLY A 123 7.55 2.02 -3.49
N ILE A 124 8.51 1.49 -4.24
CA ILE A 124 9.03 2.06 -5.48
C ILE A 124 8.30 1.43 -6.68
N GLU A 125 8.09 2.22 -7.74
CA GLU A 125 7.66 1.73 -9.04
C GLU A 125 8.46 2.31 -10.20
N PHE A 126 8.54 1.58 -11.30
CA PHE A 126 9.07 2.10 -12.55
C PHE A 126 8.08 3.07 -13.20
N VAL A 127 8.60 4.16 -13.72
CA VAL A 127 7.81 5.13 -14.48
C VAL A 127 7.68 4.62 -15.92
N ASN A 128 6.48 4.19 -16.30
CA ASN A 128 6.19 3.64 -17.63
C ASN A 128 5.72 4.69 -18.66
N THR A 129 5.80 5.99 -18.33
CA THR A 129 5.19 7.04 -19.17
C THR A 129 6.12 7.47 -20.30
N ILE A 130 5.60 7.45 -21.53
CA ILE A 130 6.19 8.02 -22.76
C ILE A 130 6.19 9.57 -22.74
N ARG A 131 5.50 10.20 -21.77
CA ARG A 131 5.46 11.66 -21.63
C ARG A 131 6.83 12.18 -21.20
N GLU A 132 7.64 12.55 -22.19
CA GLU A 132 8.75 13.48 -22.04
C GLU A 132 8.20 14.87 -21.70
N MET A 133 7.65 15.04 -20.49
CA MET A 133 7.78 16.34 -19.87
C MET A 133 9.27 16.48 -19.57
N ALA A 134 9.91 17.49 -20.14
CA ALA A 134 11.28 17.85 -19.81
C ALA A 134 11.30 18.24 -18.33
N ASP A 135 11.49 17.25 -17.47
CA ASP A 135 11.74 17.49 -16.06
C ASP A 135 13.09 18.19 -15.98
N THR A 136 13.06 19.51 -15.83
CA THR A 136 14.24 20.38 -15.79
C THR A 136 15.11 20.12 -14.56
N ARG A 137 14.60 19.32 -13.61
CA ARG A 137 15.33 18.95 -12.40
C ARG A 137 16.42 17.94 -12.72
N PRO A 138 17.59 18.03 -12.06
CA PRO A 138 18.64 17.03 -12.22
C PRO A 138 18.17 15.65 -11.73
N PHE A 139 18.59 14.62 -12.44
CA PHE A 139 18.41 13.22 -12.08
C PHE A 139 19.70 12.66 -11.53
N TYR A 140 19.56 11.67 -10.65
CA TYR A 140 20.66 11.04 -9.96
C TYR A 140 20.46 9.53 -9.86
N ILE A 141 21.56 8.78 -9.90
CA ILE A 141 21.56 7.33 -9.71
C ILE A 141 21.23 7.00 -8.25
N ARG A 142 20.37 6.01 -8.05
CA ARG A 142 19.96 5.48 -6.74
C ARG A 142 20.61 4.13 -6.52
N ARG A 143 21.14 3.92 -5.32
CA ARG A 143 21.89 2.71 -4.97
C ARG A 143 21.14 1.86 -3.96
N LYS A 144 21.30 0.55 -4.04
CA LYS A 144 20.73 -0.40 -3.07
C LYS A 144 21.04 0.02 -1.64
N GLY A 145 20.02 -0.05 -0.78
CA GLY A 145 20.11 0.28 0.65
C GLY A 145 19.83 1.74 0.97
N GLU A 146 19.78 2.64 -0.03
CA GLU A 146 19.36 4.02 0.18
C GLU A 146 17.89 4.10 0.60
N ILE A 147 17.59 4.95 1.58
CA ILE A 147 16.23 5.38 1.89
C ILE A 147 15.92 6.59 1.01
N ILE A 148 14.87 6.48 0.21
CA ILE A 148 14.39 7.56 -0.64
C ILE A 148 13.04 8.12 -0.15
N VAL A 149 12.89 9.44 -0.20
CA VAL A 149 11.74 10.16 0.37
C VAL A 149 11.22 11.19 -0.62
N GLY A 150 9.92 11.16 -0.91
CA GLY A 150 9.27 12.20 -1.72
C GLY A 150 9.12 13.49 -0.91
N LYS A 151 9.83 14.56 -1.28
CA LYS A 151 9.90 15.81 -0.50
C LYS A 151 8.53 16.41 -0.16
N GLN A 152 7.58 16.39 -1.10
CA GLN A 152 6.23 16.95 -0.91
C GLN A 152 5.23 15.94 -0.34
N ASN A 153 5.46 14.65 -0.58
CA ASN A 153 4.49 13.59 -0.30
C ASN A 153 4.89 12.68 0.87
N TYR A 154 5.92 13.04 1.63
CA TYR A 154 6.39 12.26 2.77
C TYR A 154 5.25 11.96 3.75
N PHE A 155 4.42 12.96 4.08
CA PHE A 155 3.27 12.79 4.97
C PHE A 155 2.15 11.90 4.42
N HIS A 156 2.16 11.64 3.10
CA HIS A 156 1.28 10.67 2.45
C HIS A 156 1.94 9.30 2.27
N GLY A 157 3.01 9.02 3.03
CA GLY A 157 3.72 7.73 3.01
C GLY A 157 4.61 7.53 1.80
N SER A 158 5.12 8.61 1.21
CA SER A 158 6.11 8.56 0.11
C SER A 158 7.52 8.38 0.66
N ILE A 159 7.83 7.15 1.08
CA ILE A 159 9.15 6.72 1.57
C ILE A 159 9.38 5.25 1.22
N ALA A 160 10.61 4.88 0.85
CA ALA A 160 10.98 3.50 0.54
C ALA A 160 12.49 3.25 0.69
N ILE A 161 12.89 1.98 0.71
CA ILE A 161 14.29 1.55 0.53
C ILE A 161 14.48 1.09 -0.92
N VAL A 162 15.60 1.46 -1.52
CA VAL A 162 16.05 0.93 -2.82
C VAL A 162 16.55 -0.49 -2.60
N ASP A 163 15.87 -1.47 -3.18
CA ASP A 163 16.28 -2.88 -3.16
C ASP A 163 17.07 -3.26 -4.43
N ASP A 164 17.45 -4.53 -4.56
CA ASP A 164 18.17 -5.06 -5.72
C ASP A 164 17.46 -4.81 -7.06
N LYS A 165 16.13 -4.74 -7.06
CA LYS A 165 15.34 -4.52 -8.28
C LYS A 165 15.50 -3.08 -8.80
N TYR A 166 15.76 -2.14 -7.89
CA TYR A 166 15.84 -0.71 -8.21
C TYR A 166 17.27 -0.15 -8.13
N ASP A 167 18.27 -0.99 -7.86
CA ASP A 167 19.67 -0.57 -7.87
C ASP A 167 20.10 -0.05 -9.25
N GLY A 168 20.84 1.06 -9.26
CA GLY A 168 21.29 1.72 -10.49
C GLY A 168 20.20 2.46 -11.27
N THR A 169 18.95 2.52 -10.76
CA THR A 169 17.87 3.31 -11.38
C THR A 169 18.00 4.79 -11.04
N ILE A 170 17.20 5.65 -11.68
CA ILE A 170 17.30 7.10 -11.51
C ILE A 170 15.98 7.73 -11.04
N CYS A 171 16.10 8.79 -10.24
CA CYS A 171 14.99 9.70 -9.95
C CYS A 171 15.48 11.15 -9.91
N SER A 172 14.57 12.10 -10.09
CA SER A 172 14.90 13.52 -9.99
C SER A 172 15.14 13.93 -8.54
N ASN A 173 15.77 15.10 -8.33
CA ASN A 173 16.05 15.65 -7.00
C ASN A 173 14.80 15.98 -6.15
N ALA A 174 13.59 15.83 -6.70
CA ALA A 174 12.35 15.94 -5.92
C ALA A 174 12.15 14.77 -4.96
N ILE A 175 12.82 13.65 -5.24
CA ILE A 175 12.96 12.51 -4.35
C ILE A 175 14.35 12.63 -3.70
N MET A 176 14.35 12.88 -2.40
CA MET A 176 15.56 12.92 -1.59
C MET A 176 16.06 11.50 -1.38
N SER A 177 17.37 11.33 -1.23
CA SER A 177 18.00 10.05 -0.91
C SER A 177 18.94 10.18 0.28
N PHE A 178 18.95 9.15 1.11
CA PHE A 178 19.74 9.07 2.33
C PHE A 178 20.38 7.69 2.43
N GLN A 179 21.67 7.66 2.76
CA GLN A 179 22.37 6.45 3.15
C GLN A 179 22.28 6.29 4.66
N VAL A 180 21.88 5.12 5.14
CA VAL A 180 21.84 4.82 6.58
C VAL A 180 23.23 4.41 7.04
N ARG A 181 23.64 4.95 8.18
CA ARG A 181 24.85 4.56 8.91
C ARG A 181 24.55 3.32 9.74
N GLU A 182 24.77 2.16 9.16
CA GLU A 182 24.41 0.85 9.74
C GLU A 182 25.15 0.57 11.06
N GLU A 183 26.25 1.28 11.35
CA GLU A 183 26.92 1.24 12.64
C GLU A 183 26.08 1.82 13.80
N TYR A 184 25.09 2.66 13.50
CA TYR A 184 24.21 3.29 14.49
C TYR A 184 22.76 2.79 14.40
N CYS A 185 22.27 2.44 13.21
CA CYS A 185 20.86 2.13 13.02
C CYS A 185 20.65 1.18 11.84
N ASP A 186 19.85 0.14 12.04
CA ASP A 186 19.39 -0.72 10.94
C ASP A 186 18.42 0.06 10.03
N LYS A 187 18.67 0.00 8.71
CA LYS A 187 17.84 0.71 7.72
C LYS A 187 16.36 0.32 7.73
N TYR A 188 16.02 -0.94 7.99
CA TYR A 188 14.63 -1.38 8.01
C TYR A 188 13.91 -0.92 9.27
N PHE A 189 14.61 -0.95 10.41
CA PHE A 189 14.13 -0.33 11.65
C PHE A 189 13.86 1.16 11.43
N LEU A 190 14.82 1.90 10.85
CA LEU A 190 14.64 3.33 10.58
C LEU A 190 13.46 3.60 9.65
N LEU A 191 13.36 2.85 8.54
CA LEU A 191 12.22 2.97 7.62
C LEU A 191 10.90 2.70 8.36
N PHE A 192 10.83 1.62 9.14
CA PHE A 192 9.61 1.23 9.85
C PHE A 192 9.23 2.26 10.92
N TYR A 193 10.21 2.83 11.62
CA TYR A 193 10.00 3.90 12.59
C TYR A 193 9.47 5.19 11.93
N LEU A 194 10.10 5.63 10.83
CA LEU A 194 9.69 6.80 10.06
C LEU A 194 8.34 6.62 9.34
N SER A 195 7.91 5.36 9.15
CA SER A 195 6.65 5.01 8.47
C SER A 195 5.47 4.84 9.41
N GLN A 196 5.63 5.04 10.72
CA GLN A 196 4.49 4.98 11.64
C GLN A 196 3.56 6.17 11.44
N THR A 197 2.26 5.90 11.36
CA THR A 197 1.23 6.94 11.23
C THR A 197 1.27 7.95 12.36
N ASP A 198 1.62 7.51 13.57
CA ASP A 198 1.70 8.38 14.75
C ASP A 198 2.92 9.32 14.64
N TYR A 199 4.02 8.85 14.05
CA TYR A 199 5.20 9.67 13.77
C TYR A 199 4.92 10.71 12.68
N ILE A 200 4.23 10.30 11.62
CA ILE A 200 3.85 11.20 10.51
C ILE A 200 2.83 12.26 10.99
N LYS A 201 1.79 11.86 11.73
CA LYS A 201 0.74 12.78 12.21
C LYS A 201 1.23 13.77 13.26
N LYS A 202 2.19 13.39 14.12
CA LYS A 202 2.81 14.33 15.08
C LYS A 202 3.59 15.46 14.41
N LYS A 203 4.00 15.30 13.15
CA LYS A 203 4.83 16.25 12.41
C LYS A 203 4.11 16.93 11.24
N SER A 204 2.87 16.54 10.94
CA SER A 204 2.01 17.29 10.01
C SER A 204 1.42 18.48 10.76
N PHE A 205 2.05 19.64 10.61
CA PHE A 205 1.49 20.93 10.98
C PHE A 205 0.63 21.47 9.84
#